data_AF-A0A6G4EAR4-F1
#
_entry.id   AF-A0A6G4EAR4-F1
#
_cell.length_a   1.000
_cell.length_b   1.000
_cell.length_c   1.000
_cell.angle_alpha   90.00
_cell.angle_beta   90.00
_cell.angle_gamma   90.00
#
_symmetry.space_group_name_H-M   'P 1'
#
loop_
_entity.id
_entity.type
_entity.pdbx_description
1 polymer ?
#
loop_
_entity_poly.entity_id
_entity_poly.type
_entity_poly.pdbx_seq_one_letter_code
_entity_poly.pdbx_strand_id
1 'polypeptide(L)'
;MKIVIDGKPMGKQRPRFNSKTGHTYTPDKTVNYENWVKLCYQQQCKGEKLTGEIVAFINAYYAIPKSTSKKNKKDMLLGIVRPTIKPDVDNIAKVILDSLNGLAYKDDK
;
A
#
# COMPACT_ATOMS: atom_id res chain seq x y z
N MET A 1 4.76 8.52 14.44
CA MET A 1 5.33 8.78 13.09
C MET A 1 4.21 8.83 12.06
N LYS A 2 4.26 9.76 11.09
CA LYS A 2 3.27 9.87 10.01
C LYS A 2 3.98 9.99 8.67
N ILE A 3 3.48 9.26 7.67
CA ILE A 3 4.05 9.20 6.32
C ILE A 3 2.90 9.26 5.33
N VAL A 4 3.09 10.05 4.29
CA VAL A 4 2.14 10.18 3.18
C VAL A 4 2.76 9.53 1.95
N ILE A 5 2.08 8.54 1.39
CA ILE A 5 2.49 7.90 0.13
C ILE A 5 1.64 8.51 -0.97
N ASP A 6 2.26 9.35 -1.80
CA ASP A 6 1.55 9.98 -2.92
C ASP A 6 1.29 8.95 -4.03
N GLY A 7 0.13 9.09 -4.67
CA GLY A 7 -0.29 8.23 -5.77
C GLY A 7 -1.45 7.30 -5.41
N LYS A 8 -1.82 6.46 -6.38
CA LYS A 8 -2.96 5.55 -6.22
C LYS A 8 -2.56 4.40 -5.28
N PRO A 9 -3.37 4.08 -4.26
CA PRO A 9 -3.13 2.90 -3.43
C PRO A 9 -3.02 1.63 -4.29
N MET A 10 -1.97 0.87 -4.06
CA MET A 10 -1.72 -0.42 -4.69
C MET A 10 -1.61 -1.48 -3.60
N GLY A 11 -2.05 -2.69 -3.91
CA GLY A 11 -1.88 -3.86 -3.05
C GLY A 11 -0.76 -4.74 -3.60
N LYS A 12 -0.12 -5.51 -2.72
CA LYS A 12 0.92 -6.47 -3.09
C LYS A 12 0.37 -7.50 -4.07
N GLN A 13 1.05 -7.66 -5.20
CA GLN A 13 0.68 -8.69 -6.17
C GLN A 13 1.35 -10.01 -5.80
N ARG A 14 0.70 -11.13 -6.14
CA ARG A 14 1.29 -12.45 -5.95
C ARG A 14 2.49 -12.64 -6.89
N PRO A 15 3.54 -13.38 -6.45
CA PRO A 15 4.64 -13.75 -7.31
C PRO A 15 4.14 -14.46 -8.57
N ARG A 16 4.82 -14.21 -9.69
CA ARG A 16 4.53 -14.81 -10.99
C ARG A 16 5.61 -15.81 -11.36
N PHE A 17 5.21 -16.87 -12.04
CA PHE A 17 6.11 -17.89 -12.53
C PHE A 17 6.48 -17.61 -13.99
N ASN A 18 7.77 -17.61 -14.29
CA ASN A 18 8.27 -17.55 -15.66
C ASN A 18 8.53 -18.98 -16.16
N SER A 19 7.68 -19.48 -17.06
CA SER A 19 7.80 -20.83 -17.62
C SER A 19 9.03 -21.03 -18.51
N LYS A 20 9.64 -19.95 -19.03
CA LYS A 20 10.84 -20.04 -19.88
C LYS A 20 12.12 -20.19 -19.08
N THR A 21 12.20 -19.56 -17.91
CA THR A 21 13.39 -19.59 -17.05
C THR A 21 13.24 -20.49 -15.83
N GLY A 22 12.03 -20.95 -15.52
CA GLY A 22 11.74 -21.76 -14.33
C GLY A 22 11.76 -20.97 -13.02
N HIS A 23 11.84 -19.64 -13.07
CA HIS A 23 11.96 -18.80 -11.89
C HIS A 23 10.65 -18.09 -11.52
N THR A 24 10.41 -17.98 -10.21
CA THR A 24 9.34 -17.16 -9.66
C THR A 24 9.87 -15.76 -9.37
N TYR A 25 9.13 -14.73 -9.77
CA TYR A 25 9.52 -13.33 -9.57
C TYR A 25 8.35 -12.51 -9.03
N THR A 26 8.66 -11.51 -8.22
CA THR A 26 7.67 -10.50 -7.81
C THR A 26 7.42 -9.57 -9.00
N PRO A 27 6.16 -9.27 -9.35
CA PRO A 27 5.87 -8.35 -10.45
C PRO A 27 6.50 -6.97 -10.25
N ASP A 28 7.06 -6.38 -11.31
CA ASP A 28 7.76 -5.08 -11.28
C ASP A 28 6.92 -3.96 -10.66
N LYS A 29 5.59 -3.97 -10.87
CA LYS A 29 4.70 -2.98 -10.25
C LYS A 29 4.73 -3.03 -8.73
N THR A 30 4.82 -4.22 -8.14
CA THR A 30 4.95 -4.38 -6.68
C THR A 30 6.31 -3.87 -6.23
N VAL A 31 7.39 -4.29 -6.91
CA VAL A 31 8.75 -3.85 -6.58
C VAL A 31 8.89 -2.33 -6.65
N ASN A 32 8.36 -1.71 -7.70
CA ASN A 32 8.40 -0.26 -7.88
C ASN A 32 7.59 0.47 -6.82
N TYR A 33 6.41 -0.05 -6.46
CA TYR A 33 5.60 0.54 -5.39
C TYR A 33 6.27 0.40 -4.02
N GLU A 34 6.90 -0.74 -3.72
CA GLU A 34 7.64 -0.92 -2.47
C GLU A 34 8.83 0.04 -2.37
N ASN A 35 9.56 0.24 -3.48
CA ASN A 35 10.64 1.22 -3.55
C ASN A 35 10.14 2.67 -3.40
N TRP A 36 8.97 2.99 -3.95
CA TRP A 36 8.34 4.29 -3.77
C TRP A 36 7.99 4.55 -2.29
N VAL A 37 7.41 3.56 -1.60
CA VAL A 37 7.11 3.65 -0.17
C VAL A 37 8.37 3.90 0.66
N LYS A 38 9.46 3.18 0.37
CA LYS A 38 10.78 3.38 1.01
C LYS A 38 11.33 4.78 0.78
N LEU A 39 11.20 5.29 -0.44
CA LEU A 39 11.66 6.64 -0.77
C LEU A 39 10.86 7.71 -0.02
N CYS A 40 9.53 7.63 -0.01
CA CYS A 40 8.68 8.54 0.77
C CYS A 40 9.02 8.50 2.26
N TYR A 41 9.27 7.30 2.80
CA TYR A 41 9.73 7.11 4.18
C TYR A 41 11.01 7.87 4.47
N GLN A 42 12.04 7.65 3.65
CA GLN A 42 13.35 8.28 3.83
C GLN A 42 13.28 9.80 3.72
N GLN A 43 12.48 10.32 2.79
CA GLN A 43 12.31 11.76 2.60
C GLN A 43 11.57 12.43 3.77
N GLN A 44 10.51 11.81 4.30
CA GLN A 44 9.65 12.44 5.32
C GLN A 44 10.13 12.17 6.74
N CYS A 45 10.66 10.97 7.01
CA CYS A 45 11.06 10.53 8.35
C CYS A 45 12.57 10.49 8.55
N LYS A 46 13.37 10.93 7.56
CA LYS A 46 14.84 10.96 7.62
C LYS A 46 15.48 9.62 8.02
N GLY A 47 14.82 8.50 7.74
CA GLY A 47 15.30 7.17 8.11
C GLY A 47 15.27 6.86 9.60
N GLU A 48 14.48 7.60 10.41
CA GLU A 48 14.23 7.26 11.81
C GLU A 48 13.82 5.79 11.94
N LYS A 49 14.22 5.09 13.00
CA LYS A 49 13.84 3.69 13.21
C LYS A 49 13.10 3.54 14.53
N LEU A 50 11.88 3.03 14.44
CA LEU A 50 11.02 2.74 15.57
C LEU A 50 11.52 1.50 16.33
N THR A 51 11.38 1.52 17.64
CA THR A 51 11.77 0.43 18.55
C THR A 51 10.62 0.16 19.54
N GLY A 52 10.58 -1.06 20.10
CA GLY A 52 9.49 -1.51 20.97
C GLY A 52 8.28 -2.02 20.18
N GLU A 53 7.14 -2.13 20.87
CA GLU A 53 5.86 -2.53 20.26
C GLU A 53 5.31 -1.40 19.39
N ILE A 54 4.89 -1.74 18.16
CA ILE A 54 4.49 -0.76 17.15
C ILE A 54 3.07 -1.07 16.69
N VAL A 55 2.24 -0.03 16.60
CA VAL A 55 0.91 -0.09 15.99
C VAL A 55 0.92 0.75 14.72
N ALA A 56 0.47 0.16 13.61
CA ALA A 56 0.36 0.84 12.32
C ALA A 56 -1.11 1.16 11.99
N PHE A 57 -1.39 2.43 11.68
CA PHE A 57 -2.67 2.86 11.13
C PHE A 57 -2.50 3.20 9.66
N ILE A 58 -3.21 2.47 8.78
CA ILE A 58 -3.10 2.64 7.33
C ILE A 58 -4.44 3.15 6.78
N ASN A 59 -4.42 4.38 6.27
CA ASN A 59 -5.57 5.00 5.63
C ASN A 59 -5.33 5.08 4.11
N ALA A 60 -6.08 4.29 3.34
CA ALA A 60 -6.02 4.28 1.88
C ALA A 60 -7.16 5.14 1.30
N TYR A 61 -6.80 6.15 0.49
CA TYR A 61 -7.75 7.05 -0.15
C TYR A 61 -7.90 6.71 -1.63
N TYR A 62 -9.14 6.57 -2.08
CA TYR A 62 -9.47 6.14 -3.43
C TYR A 62 -10.28 7.20 -4.15
N ALA A 63 -10.00 7.37 -5.44
CA ALA A 63 -10.87 8.13 -6.32
C ALA A 63 -12.22 7.41 -6.47
N ILE A 64 -13.31 8.18 -6.51
CA ILE A 64 -14.65 7.64 -6.75
C ILE A 64 -14.67 7.04 -8.16
N PRO A 65 -15.10 5.76 -8.32
CA PRO A 65 -15.16 5.12 -9.62
C PRO A 65 -16.07 5.88 -10.60
N LYS A 66 -15.64 6.03 -11.85
CA LYS A 66 -16.39 6.77 -12.87
C LYS A 66 -17.78 6.18 -13.15
N SER A 67 -17.92 4.86 -13.02
CA SER A 67 -19.18 4.12 -13.20
C SER A 67 -20.12 4.17 -12.00
N THR A 68 -19.79 4.94 -10.95
CA THR A 68 -20.65 5.06 -9.76
C THR A 68 -21.91 5.88 -10.08
N SER A 69 -23.07 5.38 -9.66
CA SER A 69 -24.34 6.11 -9.79
C SER A 69 -24.28 7.47 -9.06
N LYS A 70 -25.08 8.45 -9.52
CA LYS A 70 -25.10 9.79 -8.89
C LYS A 70 -25.43 9.75 -7.38
N LYS A 71 -26.34 8.85 -6.99
CA LYS A 71 -26.70 8.61 -5.58
C LYS A 71 -25.50 8.09 -4.79
N ASN A 72 -24.90 6.98 -5.23
CA ASN A 72 -23.77 6.38 -4.53
C ASN A 72 -22.55 7.30 -4.52
N LYS A 73 -22.35 8.15 -5.53
CA LYS A 73 -21.29 9.16 -5.54
C LYS A 73 -21.47 10.19 -4.42
N LYS A 74 -22.70 10.67 -4.20
CA LYS A 74 -22.99 11.57 -3.07
C LYS A 74 -22.74 10.87 -1.74
N ASP A 75 -23.21 9.64 -1.59
CA ASP A 75 -23.04 8.86 -0.37
C ASP A 75 -21.56 8.54 -0.08
N MET A 76 -20.75 8.29 -1.13
CA MET A 76 -19.30 8.11 -1.02
C MET A 76 -18.56 9.40 -0.63
N LEU A 77 -18.97 10.55 -1.16
CA LEU A 77 -18.41 11.85 -0.74
C LEU A 77 -18.72 12.18 0.71
N LEU A 78 -19.87 11.73 1.21
CA LEU A 78 -20.28 11.86 2.62
C LEU A 78 -19.69 10.76 3.52
N GLY A 79 -18.93 9.81 2.96
CA GLY A 79 -18.33 8.70 3.71
C GLY A 79 -19.32 7.61 4.16
N ILE A 80 -20.56 7.64 3.69
CA ILE A 80 -21.62 6.68 4.02
C ILE A 80 -21.36 5.33 3.34
N VAL A 81 -20.94 5.38 2.08
CA VAL A 81 -20.60 4.19 1.28
C VAL A 81 -19.11 4.20 0.99
N ARG A 82 -18.42 3.08 1.26
CA ARG A 82 -16.99 2.93 0.94
C ARG A 82 -16.81 2.39 -0.49
N PRO A 83 -15.78 2.84 -1.23
CA PRO A 83 -15.46 2.26 -2.53
C PRO A 83 -15.11 0.77 -2.40
N THR A 84 -15.78 -0.10 -3.16
CA THR A 84 -15.50 -1.54 -3.22
C THR A 84 -14.54 -1.88 -4.35
N ILE A 85 -13.56 -1.00 -4.60
CA ILE A 85 -12.58 -1.20 -5.66
C ILE A 85 -11.33 -1.85 -5.11
N LYS A 86 -10.69 -2.69 -5.93
CA LYS A 86 -9.35 -3.21 -5.65
C LYS A 86 -8.35 -2.07 -5.45
N PRO A 87 -7.31 -2.27 -4.62
CA PRO A 87 -6.89 -3.52 -3.99
C PRO A 87 -7.57 -3.81 -2.65
N ASP A 88 -7.57 -5.09 -2.27
CA ASP A 88 -8.06 -5.56 -0.97
C ASP A 88 -7.18 -5.03 0.17
N VAL A 89 -7.78 -4.87 1.36
CA VAL A 89 -7.14 -4.22 2.53
C VAL A 89 -5.90 -4.97 3.03
N ASP A 90 -5.93 -6.30 2.99
CA ASP A 90 -4.82 -7.17 3.37
C ASP A 90 -3.60 -6.95 2.45
N ASN A 91 -3.84 -6.84 1.14
CA ASN A 91 -2.79 -6.62 0.17
C ASN A 91 -2.18 -5.21 0.29
N ILE A 92 -2.97 -4.22 0.72
CA ILE A 92 -2.47 -2.86 1.00
C ILE A 92 -1.64 -2.85 2.27
N ALA A 93 -2.16 -3.42 3.35
CA ALA A 93 -1.41 -3.53 4.59
C ALA A 93 -0.08 -4.25 4.34
N LYS A 94 -0.12 -5.37 3.62
CA LYS A 94 1.05 -6.15 3.29
C LYS A 94 2.08 -5.38 2.47
N VAL A 95 1.69 -4.63 1.43
CA VAL A 95 2.68 -3.89 0.64
C VAL A 95 3.35 -2.79 1.45
N ILE A 96 2.60 -2.11 2.34
CA ILE A 96 3.17 -1.03 3.17
C ILE A 96 4.10 -1.62 4.24
N LEU A 97 3.67 -2.67 4.93
CA LEU A 97 4.47 -3.30 5.97
C LEU A 97 5.73 -3.96 5.39
N ASP A 98 5.59 -4.79 4.35
CA ASP A 98 6.73 -5.44 3.70
C ASP A 98 7.74 -4.40 3.16
N SER A 99 7.28 -3.22 2.70
CA SER A 99 8.17 -2.14 2.22
C SER A 99 9.00 -1.51 3.33
N LEU A 100 8.42 -1.36 4.51
CA LEU A 100 9.03 -0.67 5.65
C LEU A 100 9.78 -1.63 6.58
N ASN A 101 9.64 -2.94 6.38
CA ASN A 101 10.34 -3.93 7.15
C ASN A 101 11.87 -3.78 7.02
N GLY A 102 12.58 -3.89 8.14
CA GLY A 102 14.01 -3.63 8.27
C GLY A 102 14.42 -2.15 8.18
N LEU A 103 13.60 -1.29 7.56
CA LEU A 103 13.84 0.14 7.36
C LEU A 103 13.27 0.98 8.51
N ALA A 104 11.94 0.97 8.68
CA ALA A 104 11.24 1.74 9.69
C ALA A 104 11.26 1.06 11.06
N TYR A 105 11.36 -0.26 11.08
CA TYR A 105 11.39 -1.11 12.27
C TYR A 105 12.22 -2.36 11.98
N LYS A 106 12.44 -3.22 12.98
CA LYS A 106 13.39 -4.34 12.86
C LYS A 106 12.82 -5.54 12.10
N ASP A 107 11.62 -5.98 12.45
CA ASP A 107 10.91 -7.11 11.86
C ASP A 107 9.41 -6.77 11.87
N ASP A 108 8.64 -7.22 10.88
CA ASP A 108 7.18 -7.03 10.77
C ASP A 108 6.39 -8.14 11.49
N LYS A 109 7.07 -8.97 12.27
CA LYS A 109 6.48 -10.05 13.08
C LYS A 109 5.73 -9.55 14.31
#